data_AF-K1TRD4-F1
#
_entry.id   AF-K1TRD4-F1
#
_cell.length_a   1.000
_cell.length_b   1.000
_cell.length_c   1.000
_cell.angle_alpha   90.00
_cell.angle_beta   90.00
_cell.angle_gamma   90.00
#
_symmetry.space_group_name_H-M   'P 1'
#
loop_
_entity.id
_entity.type
_entity.pdbx_description
1 polymer ?
#
loop_
_entity_poly.entity_id
_entity_poly.type
_entity_poly.pdbx_seq_one_letter_code
_entity_poly.pdbx_strand_id
1 'polypeptide(L)' 'MLNVVAIMGRLVADPELRTTQSGINVVSFRIACDRNFARQGEQRQADFIDIVAWRQQAEFVSKYFQKGSLIA' A
#
# COMPACT_ATOMS: atom_id res chain seq x y z
N MET A 1 16.48 -11.64 -15.31
CA MET A 1 16.38 -11.91 -13.86
C MET A 1 14.94 -11.67 -13.43
N LEU A 2 14.42 -12.47 -12.51
CA LEU A 2 13.03 -12.38 -12.03
C LEU A 2 12.96 -11.51 -10.77
N ASN A 3 12.02 -10.56 -10.73
CA ASN A 3 11.70 -9.79 -9.54
C ASN A 3 10.18 -9.62 -9.46
N VAL A 4 9.55 -10.29 -8.49
CA VAL A 4 8.10 -10.28 -8.28
C VAL A 4 7.85 -10.19 -6.77
N VAL A 5 6.96 -9.29 -6.37
CA VAL A 5 6.51 -9.11 -4.99
C VAL A 5 4.99 -9.29 -4.97
N ALA A 6 4.50 -10.16 -4.11
CA ALA A 6 3.08 -10.34 -3.83
C ALA A 6 2.88 -10.17 -2.32
N ILE A 7 2.09 -9.18 -1.93
CA ILE A 7 1.88 -8.77 -0.53
C ILE A 7 0.42 -8.41 -0.34
N MET A 8 -0.10 -8.63 0.86
CA MET A 8 -1.46 -8.23 1.23
C MET A 8 -1.39 -7.47 2.56
N GLY A 9 -2.10 -6.36 2.64
CA GLY A 9 -2.07 -5.52 3.83
C GLY A 9 -3.17 -4.46 3.83
N ARG A 10 -3.11 -3.57 4.82
CA ARG A 10 -4.09 -2.48 4.97
C ARG A 10 -3.43 -1.12 4.85
N LEU A 11 -4.06 -0.19 4.14
CA LEU A 11 -3.57 1.18 4.03
C LEU A 11 -3.48 1.84 5.42
N VAL A 12 -2.36 2.50 5.71
CA VAL A 12 -2.15 3.17 7.02
C VAL A 12 -2.75 4.59 7.07
N ALA A 13 -3.01 5.17 5.91
CA ALA A 13 -3.56 6.51 5.72
C ALA A 13 -4.35 6.56 4.41
N ASP A 14 -5.15 7.62 4.23
CA ASP A 14 -5.88 7.85 2.97
C ASP A 14 -4.90 8.13 1.83
N PRO A 15 -5.06 7.47 0.66
CA PRO A 15 -4.20 7.71 -0.49
C PRO A 15 -4.52 9.06 -1.13
N GLU A 16 -3.48 9.84 -1.43
CA GLU A 16 -3.61 11.14 -2.10
C GLU A 16 -3.13 11.03 -3.56
N LEU A 17 -4.02 11.33 -4.52
CA LEU A 17 -3.67 11.42 -5.93
C LEU A 17 -2.86 12.67 -6.21
N ARG A 18 -1.70 12.49 -6.84
CA ARG A 18 -0.84 13.57 -7.31
C ARG A 18 -0.63 13.44 -8.80
N THR A 19 -0.33 14.55 -9.46
CA THR A 19 -0.01 14.60 -10.89
C THR A 19 1.39 15.16 -11.06
N THR A 20 2.24 14.47 -11.82
CA THR A 20 3.61 14.94 -12.13
C THR A 20 3.57 16.16 -13.05
N GLN A 21 4.71 16.85 -13.19
CA GLN A 21 4.88 17.95 -14.15
C GLN A 21 4.61 17.52 -15.60
N SER A 22 4.79 16.23 -15.91
CA SER A 22 4.49 15.62 -17.21
C SER A 22 3.02 15.18 -17.37
N GLY A 23 2.14 15.49 -16.42
CA GLY A 23 0.72 15.14 -16.48
C GLY A 23 0.39 13.69 -16.10
N ILE A 24 1.32 12.97 -15.47
CA ILE A 24 1.10 11.55 -15.11
C ILE A 24 0.58 11.47 -13.68
N ASN A 25 -0.53 10.77 -13.50
CA ASN A 25 -1.10 10.50 -12.18
C ASN A 25 -0.28 9.45 -11.42
N VAL A 26 -0.05 9.72 -10.13
CA VAL A 26 0.73 8.90 -9.20
C VAL A 26 0.10 8.94 -7.81
N VAL A 27 0.09 7.81 -7.12
CA VAL A 27 -0.26 7.70 -5.69
C VAL A 27 0.86 6.99 -4.99
N SER A 28 1.31 7.56 -3.88
CA SER A 28 2.22 6.90 -2.93
C SER A 28 1.43 6.57 -1.67
N PHE A 29 1.46 5.31 -1.25
CA PHE A 29 0.74 4.84 -0.07
C PHE A 29 1.56 3.79 0.66
N ARG A 30 1.25 3.60 1.95
CA ARG A 30 1.90 2.62 2.80
C ARG A 30 0.89 1.61 3.28
N ILE A 31 1.25 0.34 3.24
CA ILE A 31 0.44 -0.74 3.79
C ILE A 31 1.10 -1.35 5.03
N ALA A 32 0.28 -1.71 6.01
CA ALA A 32 0.66 -2.58 7.11
C ALA A 32 0.39 -4.03 6.71
N CYS A 33 1.42 -4.87 6.72
CA CYS A 33 1.36 -6.31 6.49
C CYS A 33 1.66 -7.03 7.81
N ASP A 34 0.66 -7.67 8.40
CA ASP A 34 0.83 -8.39 9.66
C ASP A 34 1.75 -9.60 9.47
N ARG A 35 2.67 -9.79 10.42
CA ARG A 35 3.51 -11.00 10.45
C ARG A 35 2.69 -12.19 10.95
N ASN A 36 2.83 -13.31 10.27
CA ASN A 36 2.11 -14.54 10.62
C ASN A 36 2.50 -15.08 12.01
N PHE A 37 3.74 -14.87 12.43
CA PHE A 37 4.28 -15.36 13.69
C PHE A 37 4.43 -14.23 14.72
N ALA A 38 3.92 -14.47 15.92
CA ALA A 38 4.22 -13.69 17.13
C ALA A 38 4.58 -14.69 18.25
N ARG A 39 5.59 -14.38 19.05
CA ARG A 39 5.95 -15.23 20.20
C ARG A 39 4.88 -15.12 21.28
N GLN A 40 4.73 -16.16 22.10
CA GLN A 40 3.79 -16.17 23.21
C GLN A 40 4.10 -15.02 24.17
N GLY A 41 3.13 -14.14 24.41
CA GLY A 41 3.28 -12.93 25.22
C GLY A 41 3.75 -11.68 24.47
N GLU A 42 4.09 -11.78 23.18
CA GLU A 42 4.40 -10.62 22.34
C GLU A 42 3.18 -10.16 21.54
N GLN A 43 3.11 -8.84 21.29
CA GLN A 43 2.10 -8.29 20.38
C GLN A 43 2.42 -8.66 18.92
N ARG A 44 1.36 -8.82 18.13
CA ARG A 44 1.48 -9.04 16.69
C ARG A 44 2.15 -7.83 16.05
N GLN A 45 3.25 -8.08 15.32
CA GLN A 45 3.99 -7.03 14.62
C GLN A 45 3.52 -6.93 13.17
N ALA A 46 3.62 -5.74 12.60
CA ALA A 46 3.38 -5.49 11.18
C ALA A 46 4.61 -4.89 10.52
N ASP A 47 4.87 -5.30 9.30
CA ASP A 47 5.81 -4.64 8.40
C ASP A 47 5.09 -3.55 7.63
N PHE A 48 5.78 -2.44 7.41
CA PHE A 48 5.24 -1.27 6.71
C PHE A 48 5.94 -1.10 5.38
N ILE A 49 5.19 -1.25 4.29
CA ILE A 49 5.73 -1.26 2.93
C ILE A 49 5.18 -0.06 2.18
N ASP A 50 6.10 0.75 1.65
CA ASP A 50 5.77 1.86 0.76
C ASP A 50 5.58 1.36 -0.68
N ILE A 51 4.46 1.76 -1.27
CA ILE A 51 4.03 1.36 -2.61
C ILE A 51 3.74 2.62 -3.42
N VAL A 52 4.14 2.59 -4.70
CA VAL A 52 3.83 3.65 -5.65
C VAL A 52 3.05 3.06 -6.82
N ALA A 53 1.82 3.54 -7.03
CA ALA A 53 0.99 3.20 -8.17
C ALA A 53 0.95 4.36 -9.18
N TRP A 54 0.84 4.04 -10.47
CA TRP A 54 0.93 5.00 -11.56
C TRP A 54 -0.29 4.90 -12.49
N ARG A 55 -0.59 6.00 -13.19
CA ARG A 55 -1.63 6.10 -14.24
C ARG A 55 -2.99 5.62 -13.71
N GLN A 56 -3.65 4.72 -14.46
CA GLN A 56 -4.96 4.18 -14.10
C GLN A 56 -4.98 3.51 -12.71
N GLN A 57 -3.89 2.87 -12.30
CA GLN A 57 -3.82 2.24 -10.97
C GLN A 57 -3.75 3.29 -9.85
N ALA A 58 -3.08 4.42 -10.10
CA ALA A 58 -3.09 5.53 -9.14
C ALA A 58 -4.51 6.07 -8.93
N GLU A 59 -5.24 6.29 -10.02
CA GLU A 59 -6.63 6.75 -9.98
C GLU A 59 -7.55 5.75 -9.29
N PHE A 60 -7.39 4.45 -9.60
CA PHE A 60 -8.16 3.38 -8.97
C PHE A 60 -7.93 3.33 -7.46
N VAL A 61 -6.67 3.35 -7.02
CA VAL A 61 -6.33 3.33 -5.59
C VAL A 61 -6.92 4.56 -4.88
N SER A 62 -6.71 5.77 -5.42
CA SER A 62 -7.21 6.99 -4.79
C SER A 62 -8.74 7.08 -4.73
N LYS A 63 -9.45 6.48 -5.69
CA LYS A 63 -10.91 6.56 -5.77
C LYS A 63 -11.63 5.57 -4.86
N TYR A 64 -11.06 4.38 -4.65
CA TYR A 64 -11.77 3.27 -4.01
C TYR A 64 -11.17 2.83 -2.68
N PHE A 65 -9.98 3.29 -2.32
CA PHE A 65 -9.33 2.91 -1.07
C PHE A 65 -9.21 4.12 -0.13
N GLN A 66 -9.31 3.80 1.16
CA GLN A 66 -9.16 4.74 2.27
C GLN A 66 -8.31 4.06 3.35
N LYS A 67 -7.95 4.79 4.39
CA LYS A 67 -7.26 4.25 5.56
C LYS A 67 -7.97 3.00 6.09
N GLY A 68 -7.20 1.93 6.28
CA GLY A 68 -7.68 0.64 6.76
C GLY A 68 -8.22 -0.31 5.69
N SER A 69 -8.41 0.15 4.44
CA SER A 69 -8.81 -0.71 3.32
C SER A 69 -7.79 -1.83 3.09
N LEU A 70 -8.28 -3.06 2.91
CA LEU A 70 -7.46 -4.22 2.56
C LEU A 70 -7.11 -4.17 1.07
N ILE A 71 -5.83 -4.38 0.74
CA ILE A 71 -5.31 -4.38 -0.64
C ILE A 71 -4.29 -5.50 -0.82
N ALA A 72 -4.19 -6.04 -2.03
CA ALA A 72 -3.19 -7.03 -2.46
C ALA A 72 -2.70 -6.72 -3.87
#